data_AF-A0A354BGF2-F1
#
_entry.id   AF-A0A354BGF2-F1
#
_cell.length_a   1.000
_cell.length_b   1.000
_cell.length_c   1.000
_cell.angle_alpha   90.00
_cell.angle_beta   90.00
_cell.angle_gamma   90.00
#
_symmetry.space_group_name_H-M   'P 1'
#
loop_
_entity.id
_entity.type
_entity.pdbx_description
1 polymer ?
#
loop_
_entity_poly.entity_id
_entity_poly.type
_entity_poly.pdbx_seq_one_letter_code
_entity_poly.pdbx_strand_id
1 'polypeptide(L)' 'SLLAFGLSFQEMEKKLLEEALEKASGNVSEASRLLKMTRNTLRYRMAKHHLQ' A
#
# COMPACT_ATOMS: atom_id res chain seq x y z
N SER A 1 11.51 -16.07 -12.01
CA SER A 1 10.26 -15.26 -12.08
C SER A 1 10.06 -14.53 -10.78
N LEU A 2 9.32 -13.41 -10.73
CA LEU A 2 8.92 -12.77 -9.46
C LEU A 2 8.24 -13.77 -8.49
N LEU A 3 7.61 -14.81 -9.04
CA LEU A 3 7.06 -15.96 -8.30
C LEU A 3 8.12 -16.86 -7.60
N ALA A 4 9.40 -16.74 -7.96
CA ALA A 4 10.50 -17.57 -7.45
C ALA A 4 11.24 -16.93 -6.27
N PHE A 5 11.06 -15.62 -6.04
CA PHE A 5 11.48 -14.92 -4.83
C PHE A 5 10.21 -14.61 -4.04
N GLY A 6 9.79 -15.54 -3.19
CA GLY A 6 8.50 -15.55 -2.50
C GLY A 6 8.32 -14.43 -1.49
N LEU A 7 8.23 -13.18 -1.95
CA LEU A 7 7.44 -12.19 -1.24
C LEU A 7 6.00 -12.67 -1.33
N SER A 8 5.42 -12.99 -0.18
CA SER A 8 4.00 -13.24 -0.09
C SER A 8 3.24 -12.05 -0.67
N PHE A 9 2.08 -12.30 -1.27
CA PHE A 9 1.21 -11.24 -1.78
C PHE A 9 0.97 -10.14 -0.73
N GLN A 10 0.93 -10.52 0.54
CA GLN A 10 0.83 -9.66 1.71
C GLN A 10 2.02 -8.71 1.87
N GLU A 11 3.26 -9.19 1.71
CA GLU A 11 4.45 -8.35 1.81
C GLU A 11 4.56 -7.39 0.62
N MET A 12 4.20 -7.85 -0.58
CA MET A 12 4.14 -6.97 -1.75
C MET A 12 3.08 -5.89 -1.57
N GLU A 13 1.89 -6.26 -1.08
CA GLU A 13 0.83 -5.31 -0.75
C GLU A 13 1.33 -4.26 0.26
N LYS A 14 1.99 -4.69 1.35
CA LYS A 14 2.53 -3.78 2.37
C LYS A 14 3.54 -2.78 1.78
N LYS A 15 4.50 -3.26 0.99
CA LYS A 15 5.51 -2.39 0.35
C LYS A 15 4.89 -1.35 -0.57
N LEU A 16 3.87 -1.73 -1.35
CA LEU A 16 3.17 -0.78 -2.22
C LEU A 16 2.42 0.30 -1.43
N LEU A 17 1.84 -0.05 -0.28
CA LEU A 17 1.18 0.91 0.61
C LEU A 17 2.20 1.89 1.21
N GLU A 18 3.32 1.40 1.71
CA GLU A 18 4.40 2.21 2.29
C GLU A 18 4.99 3.19 1.26
N GLU A 19 5.32 2.70 0.06
CA GLU A 19 5.88 3.53 -1.02
C GLU A 19 4.88 4.61 -1.49
N ALA A 20 3.59 4.30 -1.56
CA ALA A 20 2.58 5.27 -1.93
C ALA A 20 2.39 6.34 -0.85
N LEU A 21 2.44 5.97 0.44
CA LEU A 21 2.39 6.92 1.56
C LEU A 21 3.61 7.82 1.59
N GLU A 22 4.81 7.25 1.37
CA GLU A 22 6.06 8.01 1.30
C GLU A 22 6.02 9.05 0.18
N LYS A 23 5.67 8.63 -1.06
CA LYS A 23 5.53 9.53 -2.21
C LYS A 23 4.47 10.61 -1.99
N ALA A 24 3.44 10.31 -1.21
CA ALA A 24 2.37 11.23 -0.85
C ALA A 24 2.68 12.08 0.39
N SER A 25 3.87 11.97 0.99
CA SER A 25 4.20 12.63 2.27
C SER A 25 3.15 12.37 3.37
N GLY A 26 2.65 11.13 3.43
CA GLY A 26 1.60 10.69 4.37
C GLY A 26 0.17 11.08 3.97
N ASN A 27 -0.04 11.78 2.86
CA ASN A 27 -1.39 12.14 2.42
C ASN A 27 -2.13 10.92 1.87
N VAL A 28 -2.99 10.33 2.70
CA VAL A 28 -3.81 9.15 2.38
C VAL A 28 -4.65 9.33 1.10
N SER A 29 -5.18 10.53 0.84
CA SER A 29 -5.95 10.78 -0.38
C SER A 29 -5.07 10.76 -1.63
N GLU A 30 -3.86 11.33 -1.55
CA GLU A 30 -2.86 11.28 -2.62
C GLU A 30 -2.35 9.86 -2.88
N ALA A 31 -1.94 9.15 -1.81
CA ALA A 31 -1.51 7.76 -1.88
C ALA A 31 -2.57 6.85 -2.52
N SER A 32 -3.85 7.09 -2.24
CA SER A 32 -4.94 6.30 -2.82
C SER A 32 -5.05 6.48 -4.33
N ARG A 33 -4.77 7.69 -4.83
CA ARG A 33 -4.75 8.00 -6.26
C ARG A 33 -3.55 7.36 -6.96
N LEU A 34 -2.38 7.34 -6.31
CA LEU A 34 -1.19 6.63 -6.83
C LEU A 34 -1.44 5.14 -7.03
N LEU A 35 -2.15 4.50 -6.11
CA LEU A 35 -2.51 3.08 -6.18
C LEU A 35 -3.84 2.79 -6.89
N LYS A 36 -4.46 3.82 -7.49
CA LYS A 36 -5.73 3.72 -8.24
C LYS A 36 -6.85 3.01 -7.45
N MET A 37 -6.96 3.32 -6.16
CA MET A 37 -8.02 2.80 -5.29
C MET A 37 -8.72 3.93 -4.54
N THR A 38 -9.88 3.65 -3.97
CA THR A 38 -10.57 4.63 -3.13
C THR A 38 -9.77 4.87 -1.83
N ARG A 39 -9.90 6.06 -1.25
CA ARG A 39 -9.33 6.38 0.07
C ARG A 39 -9.75 5.38 1.15
N ASN A 40 -11.00 4.91 1.12
CA ASN A 40 -11.52 3.95 2.09
C ASN A 40 -10.86 2.57 1.93
N THR A 41 -10.68 2.12 0.68
CA THR A 41 -9.93 0.87 0.39
C THR A 41 -8.50 0.96 0.91
N LEU A 42 -7.84 2.11 0.69
CA LEU A 42 -6.47 2.32 1.17
C LEU A 42 -6.41 2.26 2.71
N ARG A 43 -7.29 2.99 3.40
CA ARG A 43 -7.36 2.98 4.88
C ARG A 43 -7.59 1.57 5.44
N TYR A 44 -8.47 0.79 4.82
CA TYR A 44 -8.72 -0.59 5.23
C TYR A 44 -7.45 -1.45 5.09
N ARG A 45 -6.73 -1.34 3.96
CA ARG A 45 -5.49 -2.08 3.73
C ARG A 45 -4.35 -1.62 4.65
N MET A 46 -4.24 -0.32 4.92
CA MET A 46 -3.31 0.23 5.92
C MET A 46 -3.55 -0.37 7.30
N ALA A 47 -4.82 -0.40 7.74
CA ALA A 47 -5.19 -0.98 9.04
C ALA A 47 -4.85 -2.48 9.12
N LYS A 48 -5.10 -3.24 8.05
CA LYS A 48 -4.74 -4.66 7.95
C LYS A 48 -3.23 -4.91 8.11
N HIS A 49 -2.39 -3.96 7.69
CA HIS A 49 -0.92 -4.03 7.77
C HIS A 49 -0.31 -3.20 8.91
N HIS A 50 -1.14 -2.65 9.79
CA HIS A 50 -0.73 -1.81 10.93
C HIS A 50 0.08 -0.56 10.55
N LEU A 51 -0.26 0.08 9.42
CA LEU A 51 0.33 1.34 8.97
C LEU A 51 -0.48 2.53 9.53
N GLN A 52 0.21 3.60 9.96
CA GLN A 52 -0.41 4.83 10.50
C GLN A 52 -0.58 5.91 9.44
#